data_AF-A0AAV9C012-F1
#
_entry.id   AF-A0AAV9C012-F1
#
_cell.length_a   1.000
_cell.length_b   1.000
_cell.length_c   1.000
_cell.angle_alpha   90.00
_cell.angle_beta   90.00
_cell.angle_gamma   90.00
#
_symmetry.space_group_name_H-M   'P 1'
#
loop_
_entity.id
_entity.type
_entity.pdbx_description
1 polymer ?
#
loop_
_entity_poly.entity_id
_entity_poly.type
_entity_poly.pdbx_seq_one_letter_code
_entity_poly.pdbx_strand_id
1 'polypeptide(L)'
;MRRYLVECGGELLMVFPNIICLDDRDPGVLKFCVFKMDFIRWHWVETKSPGGQSIFFDIHGCTVSENPGSWGGRGDCIYESGLLIVEEKNRRPDHYFLLNN
;
A
#
# COMPACT_ATOMS: atom_id res chain seq x y z
N MET A 1 6.22 9.83 3.24
CA MET A 1 5.42 8.77 2.60
C MET A 1 4.82 9.30 1.31
N ARG A 2 4.98 8.58 0.20
CA ARG A 2 4.29 8.90 -1.06
C ARG A 2 2.82 8.52 -0.95
N ARG A 3 1.95 9.35 -1.55
CA ARG A 3 0.51 9.13 -1.64
C ARG A 3 0.17 8.99 -3.11
N TYR A 4 -0.65 8.01 -3.42
CA TYR A 4 -1.07 7.74 -4.78
C TYR A 4 -2.56 7.94 -4.91
N LEU A 5 -2.97 8.61 -5.99
CA LEU A 5 -4.37 8.80 -6.33
C LEU A 5 -4.72 7.78 -7.40
N VAL A 6 -5.83 7.07 -7.19
CA VAL A 6 -6.27 6.01 -8.08
C VAL A 6 -7.79 6.06 -8.21
N GLU A 7 -8.27 5.95 -9.44
CA GLU A 7 -9.70 5.81 -9.73
C GLU A 7 -10.04 4.31 -9.70
N CYS A 8 -11.08 3.94 -8.96
CA CYS A 8 -11.45 2.57 -8.68
C CYS A 8 -12.98 2.48 -8.59
N GLY A 9 -13.62 1.89 -9.59
CA GLY A 9 -15.08 1.67 -9.61
C GLY A 9 -15.91 2.96 -9.63
N GLY A 10 -15.40 4.03 -10.23
CA GLY A 10 -15.99 5.37 -10.23
C GLY A 10 -15.63 6.21 -9.01
N GLU A 11 -14.82 5.69 -8.09
CA GLU A 11 -14.40 6.38 -6.86
C GLU A 11 -12.95 6.84 -6.95
N LEU A 12 -12.69 8.07 -6.49
CA LEU A 12 -11.33 8.56 -6.34
C LEU A 12 -10.79 8.15 -4.96
N LEU A 13 -9.75 7.31 -4.96
CA LEU A 13 -9.09 6.82 -3.77
C LEU A 13 -7.69 7.45 -3.62
N MET A 14 -7.30 7.70 -2.38
CA MET A 14 -5.92 7.97 -1.98
C MET A 14 -5.40 6.76 -1.21
N VAL A 15 -4.29 6.20 -1.70
CA VAL A 15 -3.64 5.03 -1.12
C VAL A 15 -2.22 5.39 -0.71
N PHE A 16 -1.81 4.99 0.49
CA PHE A 16 -0.42 5.06 0.89
C PHE A 16 -0.07 3.94 1.88
N PRO A 17 1.17 3.43 1.83
CA PRO A 17 1.66 2.47 2.80
C PRO A 17 1.77 3.17 4.15
N ASN A 18 1.48 2.44 5.21
CA ASN A 18 1.68 2.79 6.60
C ASN A 18 2.46 1.64 7.25
N ILE A 19 3.76 1.85 7.42
CA ILE A 19 4.66 0.87 8.01
C ILE A 19 4.56 1.02 9.52
N ILE A 20 4.03 -0.02 10.17
CA ILE A 20 3.96 -0.10 11.62
C ILE A 20 5.14 -0.96 12.07
N CYS A 21 6.23 -0.33 12.51
CA CYS A 21 7.32 -1.05 13.18
C CYS A 21 6.80 -1.50 14.55
N LEU A 22 6.73 -2.82 14.79
CA LEU A 22 6.17 -3.34 16.04
C LEU A 22 7.17 -3.46 17.18
N ASP A 23 8.48 -3.48 16.91
CA ASP A 23 9.57 -3.20 17.85
C ASP A 23 10.90 -3.35 17.10
N ASP A 24 12.05 -3.11 17.75
CA ASP A 24 13.40 -3.33 17.18
C ASP A 24 13.67 -4.77 16.69
N ARG A 25 12.80 -5.72 17.04
CA ARG A 25 12.93 -7.16 16.76
C ARG A 25 11.91 -7.71 15.76
N ASP A 26 10.92 -6.92 15.32
CA ASP A 26 9.83 -7.41 14.48
C ASP A 26 9.91 -6.79 13.08
N PRO A 27 9.92 -7.57 11.99
CA PRO A 27 9.75 -7.02 10.66
C PRO A 27 8.47 -6.19 10.64
N GLY A 28 8.60 -4.87 10.40
CA GLY A 28 7.47 -3.96 10.45
C GLY A 28 6.28 -4.47 9.61
N VAL A 29 5.08 -4.36 10.16
CA VAL A 29 3.87 -4.75 9.43
C VAL A 29 3.52 -3.63 8.46
N LEU A 30 3.57 -3.94 7.17
CA LEU A 30 3.03 -3.06 6.15
C LEU A 30 1.50 -3.09 6.20
N LYS A 31 0.89 -1.95 6.53
CA LYS A 31 -0.54 -1.72 6.31
C LYS A 31 -0.71 -0.71 5.21
N PHE A 32 -1.85 -0.74 4.54
CA PHE A 32 -2.23 0.32 3.61
C PHE A 32 -3.36 1.15 4.23
N CYS A 33 -3.20 2.46 4.18
CA CYS A 33 -4.29 3.37 4.47
C CYS A 33 -4.96 3.77 3.15
N VAL A 34 -6.28 3.63 3.12
CA VAL A 34 -7.10 3.94 1.94
C VAL A 34 -8.14 4.97 2.34
N PHE A 35 -8.18 6.06 1.60
CA PHE A 35 -9.19 7.11 1.78
C PHE A 35 -9.94 7.32 0.48
N LYS A 36 -11.26 7.43 0.57
CA LYS A 36 -12.13 7.81 -0.53
C LYS A 36 -12.39 9.32 -0.49
N MET A 37 -12.41 9.98 -1.64
CA MET A 37 -12.87 11.36 -1.73
C MET A 37 -14.41 11.43 -1.60
N ASP A 38 -14.90 12.14 -0.59
CA ASP A 38 -16.29 12.61 -0.53
C ASP A 38 -16.37 13.94 -1.29
N PHE A 39 -16.91 13.90 -2.52
CA PHE A 39 -17.07 15.09 -3.37
C PHE A 39 -18.18 16.05 -2.90
N ILE A 40 -19.11 15.60 -2.07
CA ILE A 40 -20.16 16.48 -1.53
C ILE A 40 -19.55 17.39 -0.48
N ARG A 41 -18.73 16.82 0.39
CA ARG A 41 -18.10 17.52 1.53
C ARG A 41 -16.65 17.91 1.28
N TRP A 42 -16.08 17.59 0.12
CA TRP A 42 -14.70 17.87 -0.28
C TRP A 42 -13.64 17.43 0.74
N HIS A 43 -13.76 16.22 1.29
CA HIS A 43 -12.78 15.68 2.22
C HIS A 43 -12.55 14.18 2.03
N TRP A 44 -11.44 13.70 2.57
CA TRP A 44 -11.04 12.30 2.52
C TRP A 44 -11.66 11.52 3.67
N VAL A 45 -12.28 10.38 3.37
CA VAL A 45 -12.92 9.48 4.34
C VAL A 45 -12.21 8.13 4.30
N GLU A 46 -11.75 7.63 5.44
CA GLU A 46 -11.11 6.32 5.51
C GLU A 46 -12.08 5.22 5.07
N THR A 47 -11.62 4.32 4.21
CA THR A 47 -12.39 3.16 3.74
C THR A 47 -11.58 1.88 3.89
N LYS A 48 -12.28 0.78 4.15
CA LYS A 48 -11.69 -0.56 4.22
C LYS A 48 -11.81 -1.34 2.90
N SER A 49 -12.53 -0.79 1.93
CA SER A 49 -12.89 -1.45 0.68
C SER A 49 -12.67 -0.48 -0.47
N PRO A 50 -11.83 -0.83 -1.47
CA PRO A 50 -11.73 -0.13 -2.74
C PRO A 50 -12.88 -0.47 -3.72
N GLY A 51 -14.08 -0.84 -3.24
CA GLY A 51 -15.25 -0.98 -4.10
C GLY A 51 -15.29 -2.26 -4.96
N GLY A 52 -14.79 -3.38 -4.43
CA GLY A 52 -14.88 -4.72 -5.06
C GLY A 52 -13.80 -5.02 -6.09
N GLN A 53 -13.00 -4.03 -6.50
CA GLN A 53 -11.80 -4.21 -7.33
C GLN A 53 -10.56 -4.45 -6.45
N SER A 54 -9.40 -4.70 -7.07
CA SER A 54 -8.13 -4.87 -6.36
C SER A 54 -7.11 -3.85 -6.84
N ILE A 55 -6.23 -3.41 -5.94
CA ILE A 55 -5.18 -2.44 -6.25
C ILE A 55 -3.84 -3.15 -6.17
N PHE A 56 -3.02 -3.04 -7.22
CA PHE A 56 -1.62 -3.39 -7.17
C PHE A 56 -0.79 -2.16 -6.80
N PHE A 57 0.18 -2.34 -5.93
CA PHE A 57 0.98 -1.27 -5.36
C PHE A 57 2.46 -1.64 -5.39
N ASP A 58 3.31 -0.72 -5.86
CA ASP A 58 4.76 -0.86 -5.82
C ASP A 58 5.47 0.47 -5.50
N ILE A 59 6.80 0.47 -5.60
CA ILE A 59 7.64 1.66 -5.36
C ILE A 59 7.44 2.78 -6.41
N HIS A 60 6.87 2.44 -7.57
CA HIS A 60 6.68 3.32 -8.72
C HIS A 60 5.25 3.87 -8.81
N GLY A 61 4.27 3.19 -8.24
CA GLY A 61 2.88 3.57 -8.43
C GLY A 61 1.86 2.63 -7.80
N CYS A 62 0.62 2.85 -8.22
CA CYS A 62 -0.47 1.91 -8.01
C CYS A 62 -1.31 1.80 -9.28
N THR A 63 -1.90 0.63 -9.49
CA THR A 63 -2.84 0.39 -10.60
C THR A 63 -4.00 -0.47 -10.14
N VAL A 64 -5.15 -0.36 -10.81
CA VAL A 64 -6.35 -1.12 -10.49
C VAL A 64 -6.45 -2.33 -11.40
N SER A 65 -6.78 -3.48 -10.81
CA SER A 65 -7.24 -4.65 -11.53
C SER A 65 -8.76 -4.73 -11.45
N GLU A 66 -9.38 -4.66 -12.62
CA GLU A 66 -10.77 -5.04 -12.79
C GLU A 66 -10.88 -6.58 -12.73
N ASN A 67 -11.97 -7.08 -12.16
CA ASN A 67 -12.27 -8.51 -12.07
C ASN A 67 -11.13 -9.40 -11.50
N PRO A 68 -10.78 -9.23 -10.21
CA PRO A 68 -9.68 -9.98 -9.59
C PRO A 68 -9.86 -11.50 -9.60
N GLY A 69 -11.09 -11.99 -9.65
CA GLY A 69 -11.37 -13.42 -9.73
C GLY A 69 -10.79 -14.11 -10.98
N SER A 70 -10.57 -13.36 -12.06
CA SER A 70 -10.02 -13.91 -13.32
C SER A 70 -8.58 -14.45 -13.21
N TRP A 71 -7.81 -13.98 -12.24
CA TRP A 71 -6.44 -14.42 -11.97
C TRP A 71 -6.27 -15.05 -10.58
N GLY A 72 -7.38 -15.40 -9.91
CA GLY A 72 -7.37 -15.97 -8.56
C GLY A 72 -7.18 -14.94 -7.44
N GLY A 73 -7.29 -13.65 -7.77
CA GLY A 73 -7.29 -12.55 -6.82
C GLY A 73 -8.61 -12.39 -6.08
N ARG A 74 -8.57 -11.55 -5.05
CA ARG A 74 -9.71 -11.19 -4.22
C ARG A 74 -10.00 -9.70 -4.36
N GLY A 75 -11.28 -9.37 -4.57
CA GLY A 75 -11.75 -7.99 -4.47
C GLY A 75 -11.49 -7.39 -3.10
N ASP A 76 -11.49 -6.07 -3.05
CA ASP A 76 -11.23 -5.30 -1.84
C ASP A 76 -9.86 -5.56 -1.20
N CYS A 77 -8.88 -5.90 -2.02
CA CYS A 77 -7.52 -6.20 -1.57
C CYS A 77 -6.49 -5.30 -2.24
N ILE A 78 -5.44 -5.00 -1.49
CA ILE A 78 -4.24 -4.33 -2.00
C ILE A 78 -3.12 -5.37 -2.05
N TYR A 79 -2.56 -5.55 -3.24
CA TYR A 79 -1.46 -6.45 -3.51
C TYR A 79 -0.18 -5.63 -3.65
N GLU A 80 0.80 -5.89 -2.79
CA GLU A 80 2.13 -5.33 -2.95
C GLU A 80 2.90 -6.17 -3.97
N SER A 81 3.51 -5.53 -4.97
CA SER A 81 4.49 -6.17 -5.85
C SER A 81 5.85 -5.48 -5.71
N GLY A 82 6.87 -6.23 -5.31
CA GLY A 82 8.24 -5.73 -5.15
C GLY A 82 8.65 -5.55 -3.68
N LEU A 83 9.88 -5.09 -3.46
CA LEU A 83 10.38 -4.73 -2.15
C LEU A 83 10.04 -3.27 -1.86
N LEU A 84 9.15 -3.01 -0.89
CA LEU A 84 9.15 -1.70 -0.24
C LEU A 84 10.41 -1.57 0.61
N ILE A 85 11.45 -0.98 0.03
CA ILE A 85 12.64 -0.57 0.78
C ILE A 85 12.21 0.58 1.69
N VAL A 86 12.06 0.26 2.97
CA VAL A 86 11.96 1.27 4.02
C VAL A 86 13.36 1.89 4.13
N GLU A 87 13.55 3.08 3.58
CA GLU A 87 14.75 3.86 3.90
C GLU A 87 14.71 4.18 5.40
N GLU A 88 15.41 3.37 6.20
CA GLU A 88 15.70 3.69 7.60
C GLU A 88 16.59 4.94 7.62
N LYS A 89 15.96 6.11 7.77
CA LYS A 89 16.70 7.38 7.78
C LYS A 89 17.60 7.59 9.00
N ASN A 90 17.80 6.61 9.89
CA ASN A 90 18.55 6.80 11.14
C ASN A 90 19.13 5.52 11.81
N ARG A 91 19.42 4.44 11.09
CA ARG A 91 20.19 3.35 11.70
C ARG A 91 21.68 3.62 11.50
N ARG A 92 22.41 3.78 12.61
CA ARG A 92 23.89 3.84 12.60
C ARG A 92 24.42 2.61 11.87
N PRO A 93 25.52 2.73 11.09
CA PRO A 93 25.99 1.67 10.22
C PRO A 93 26.76 0.61 11.01
N ASP A 94 26.06 -0.13 11.87
CA ASP A 94 26.64 -1.27 12.56
C ASP A 94 25.86 -2.52 12.17
N HIS A 95 26.55 -3.41 11.45
CA HIS A 95 26.16 -4.76 11.03
C HIS A 95 25.57 -4.90 9.62
N TYR A 96 26.47 -4.89 8.62
CA TYR A 96 26.29 -5.64 7.39
C TYR A 96 26.45 -7.13 7.69
N PHE A 97 25.42 -7.94 7.42
CA PHE A 97 25.63 -9.38 7.19
C PHE A 97 25.72 -9.59 5.68
N LEU A 98 26.93 -9.87 5.22
CA LEU A 98 27.19 -10.45 3.90
C LEU A 98 26.65 -11.88 3.93
N LEU A 99 25.59 -12.17 3.18
CA LEU A 99 25.30 -13.55 2.79
C LEU A 99 26.11 -13.83 1.52
N ASN A 100 27.17 -14.63 1.69
CA ASN A 100 27.88 -15.25 0.57
C ASN A 100 26.97 -16.28 -0.12
N ASN A 101 27.16 -16.39 -1.44
CA ASN A 101 26.52 -17.28 -2.41
C ASN A 101 26.16 -18.68 -1.90
#